data_AF-A0A2T6DUU5-F1
#
_entry.id   AF-A0A2T6DUU5-F1
#
_cell.length_a   1.000
_cell.length_b   1.000
_cell.length_c   1.000
_cell.angle_alpha   90.00
_cell.angle_beta   90.00
_cell.angle_gamma   90.00
#
_symmetry.space_group_name_H-M   'P 1'
#
loop_
_entity.id
_entity.type
_entity.pdbx_description
1 polymer ?
#
loop_
_entity_poly.entity_id
_entity_poly.type
_entity_poly.pdbx_seq_one_letter_code
_entity_poly.pdbx_strand_id
1 'polypeptide(L)'
;MSQNEPPLIYVVLGASGSGRRPILADLIDGGLAEDERAVVLLSSTELPFDRENPPWRLVRWTWSQGEMQIPLDAIGDATHVFLLTDGWVNPVDQIESFKAWLERSGGELARVITIVNCQAAEQHKELVPWYEACIHFSDVVLLARREGVANKWLSDFQARFKDQFYPCLFEFVKEGRVKNPPLLLEPQARRMSHLFDEPDWEILDEEDLEEGSEDEEGRETNEEIEVVAEMDPYLERRAGGRRVKEIPDIRKVLGQLPPQTQPTPAE
;
A
#
# COMPACT_ATOMS: atom_id res chain seq x y z
N MET A 1 -25.63 21.55 -6.76
CA MET A 1 -24.84 21.11 -7.92
C MET A 1 -23.52 20.65 -7.35
N SER A 2 -23.40 19.37 -6.99
CA SER A 2 -22.16 18.84 -6.42
C SER A 2 -21.10 18.87 -7.52
N GLN A 3 -19.96 19.49 -7.22
CA GLN A 3 -18.76 19.20 -7.98
C GLN A 3 -18.52 17.69 -7.82
N ASN A 4 -18.28 16.99 -8.91
CA ASN A 4 -18.06 15.55 -8.87
C ASN A 4 -16.67 15.34 -8.26
N GLU A 5 -16.62 15.09 -6.94
CA GLU A 5 -15.37 14.83 -6.22
C GLU A 5 -14.63 13.66 -6.88
N PRO A 6 -13.29 13.71 -6.94
CA PRO A 6 -12.50 12.63 -7.50
C PRO A 6 -12.73 11.34 -6.70
N PRO A 7 -12.78 10.16 -7.35
CA PRO A 7 -12.96 8.90 -6.67
C PRO A 7 -11.80 8.60 -5.72
N LEU A 8 -12.14 8.13 -4.53
CA LEU A 8 -11.20 7.72 -3.50
C LEU A 8 -10.64 6.33 -3.80
N ILE A 9 -9.32 6.23 -3.95
CA ILE A 9 -8.62 5.01 -4.33
C ILE A 9 -7.89 4.42 -3.11
N TYR A 10 -8.18 3.16 -2.82
CA TYR A 10 -7.58 2.38 -1.75
C TYR A 10 -6.71 1.29 -2.35
N VAL A 11 -5.47 1.17 -1.88
CA VAL A 11 -4.55 0.10 -2.28
C VAL A 11 -4.49 -0.94 -1.18
N VAL A 12 -4.80 -2.19 -1.49
CA VAL A 12 -4.77 -3.30 -0.53
C VAL A 12 -3.56 -4.17 -0.81
N LEU A 13 -2.56 -4.06 0.06
CA LEU A 13 -1.33 -4.85 0.07
C LEU A 13 -1.45 -6.08 0.98
N GLY A 14 -0.50 -7.00 0.83
CA GLY A 14 -0.38 -8.20 1.66
C GLY A 14 -0.14 -9.43 0.82
N ALA A 15 0.53 -10.43 1.39
CA ALA A 15 0.89 -11.62 0.66
C ALA A 15 -0.35 -12.44 0.29
N SER A 16 -0.24 -13.25 -0.77
CA SER A 16 -1.29 -14.20 -1.13
C SER A 16 -1.60 -15.08 0.06
N GLY A 17 -2.88 -15.19 0.35
CA GLY A 17 -3.35 -15.97 1.47
C GLY A 17 -3.47 -15.29 2.81
N SER A 18 -3.24 -13.98 2.89
CA SER A 18 -3.42 -13.20 4.13
C SER A 18 -4.89 -12.96 4.52
N GLY A 19 -5.86 -13.54 3.80
CA GLY A 19 -7.28 -13.30 4.03
C GLY A 19 -7.79 -11.98 3.41
N ARG A 20 -7.06 -11.42 2.45
CA ARG A 20 -7.34 -10.09 1.89
C ARG A 20 -8.75 -9.91 1.31
N ARG A 21 -9.25 -10.92 0.60
CA ARG A 21 -10.58 -10.89 -0.05
C ARG A 21 -11.74 -10.76 0.93
N PRO A 22 -11.93 -11.66 1.92
CA PRO A 22 -13.02 -11.50 2.88
C PRO A 22 -12.90 -10.21 3.70
N ILE A 23 -11.69 -9.78 4.06
CA ILE A 23 -11.46 -8.51 4.77
C ILE A 23 -11.86 -7.30 3.90
N LEU A 24 -11.49 -7.31 2.62
CA LEU A 24 -11.88 -6.24 1.69
C LEU A 24 -13.41 -6.21 1.48
N ALA A 25 -14.06 -7.37 1.39
CA ALA A 25 -15.51 -7.42 1.32
C ALA A 25 -16.17 -6.82 2.59
N ASP A 26 -15.67 -7.17 3.78
CA ASP A 26 -16.14 -6.61 5.05
C ASP A 26 -15.92 -5.10 5.16
N LEU A 27 -14.76 -4.61 4.68
CA LEU A 27 -14.48 -3.18 4.60
C LEU A 27 -15.50 -2.43 3.75
N ILE A 28 -15.84 -2.96 2.57
CA ILE A 28 -16.79 -2.33 1.65
C ILE A 28 -18.22 -2.42 2.21
N ASP A 29 -18.66 -3.61 2.64
CA ASP A 29 -20.02 -3.82 3.16
C ASP A 29 -20.32 -3.00 4.41
N GLY A 30 -19.34 -2.84 5.30
CA GLY A 30 -19.53 -2.17 6.58
C GLY A 30 -19.00 -0.73 6.64
N GLY A 31 -18.27 -0.30 5.62
CA GLY A 31 -17.54 0.97 5.63
C GLY A 31 -18.12 2.07 4.75
N LEU A 32 -18.92 1.70 3.74
CA LEU A 32 -19.49 2.65 2.79
C LEU A 32 -20.95 3.00 3.11
N ALA A 33 -21.35 4.22 2.78
CA ALA A 33 -22.72 4.69 2.80
C ALA A 33 -23.54 4.14 1.61
N GLU A 34 -24.87 4.23 1.68
CA GLU A 34 -25.77 3.66 0.67
C GLU A 34 -25.64 4.30 -0.73
N ASP A 35 -25.21 5.56 -0.81
CA ASP A 35 -25.03 6.32 -2.05
C ASP A 35 -23.61 6.20 -2.63
N GLU A 36 -22.68 5.60 -1.89
CA GLU A 36 -21.32 5.34 -2.32
C GLU A 36 -21.23 4.07 -3.18
N ARG A 37 -20.54 4.19 -4.30
CA ARG A 37 -20.38 3.12 -5.30
C ARG A 37 -18.95 2.63 -5.30
N ALA A 38 -18.77 1.34 -5.05
CA ALA A 38 -17.47 0.69 -5.05
C ALA A 38 -17.19 -0.07 -6.35
N VAL A 39 -15.94 0.00 -6.78
CA VAL A 39 -15.34 -0.94 -7.73
C VAL A 39 -14.10 -1.60 -7.11
N VAL A 40 -13.98 -2.90 -7.28
CA VAL A 40 -12.81 -3.67 -6.89
C VAL A 40 -11.98 -4.00 -8.12
N LEU A 41 -10.72 -3.56 -8.12
CA LEU A 41 -9.72 -3.91 -9.11
C LEU A 41 -8.92 -5.09 -8.57
N LEU A 42 -9.16 -6.29 -9.11
CA LEU A 42 -8.63 -7.54 -8.60
C LEU A 42 -7.57 -8.10 -9.55
N SER A 43 -6.36 -8.38 -9.04
CA SER A 43 -5.33 -9.05 -9.86
C SER A 43 -5.87 -10.35 -10.47
N SER A 44 -5.50 -10.64 -11.71
CA SER A 44 -5.90 -11.85 -12.42
C SER A 44 -5.37 -13.14 -11.77
N THR A 45 -4.31 -13.04 -10.97
CA THR A 45 -3.70 -14.18 -10.24
C THR A 45 -4.41 -14.48 -8.93
N GLU A 46 -5.26 -13.57 -8.44
CA GLU A 46 -6.05 -13.80 -7.23
C GLU A 46 -7.27 -14.68 -7.51
N LEU A 47 -7.60 -15.53 -6.55
CA LEU A 47 -8.85 -16.29 -6.58
C LEU A 47 -10.07 -15.33 -6.59
N PRO A 48 -11.18 -15.70 -7.25
CA PRO A 48 -12.40 -14.89 -7.23
C PRO A 48 -12.97 -14.73 -5.82
N PHE A 49 -13.72 -13.67 -5.55
CA PHE A 49 -14.46 -13.55 -4.29
C PHE A 49 -15.48 -14.69 -4.16
N ASP A 50 -15.70 -15.15 -2.94
CA ASP A 50 -16.71 -16.16 -2.63
C ASP A 50 -18.08 -15.50 -2.42
N ARG A 51 -18.56 -14.81 -3.46
CA ARG A 51 -19.82 -14.08 -3.46
C ARG A 51 -20.35 -14.00 -4.87
N GLU A 52 -21.53 -14.55 -5.11
CA GLU A 52 -22.12 -14.59 -6.46
C GLU A 52 -22.53 -13.21 -6.96
N ASN A 53 -23.10 -12.37 -6.09
CA ASN A 53 -23.60 -11.04 -6.44
C ASN A 53 -23.13 -9.99 -5.42
N PRO A 54 -21.85 -9.56 -5.48
CA PRO A 54 -21.41 -8.42 -4.68
C PRO A 54 -22.13 -7.13 -5.11
N PRO A 55 -22.44 -6.21 -4.18
CA PRO A 55 -23.04 -4.91 -4.52
C PRO A 55 -22.04 -3.96 -5.19
N TRP A 56 -20.75 -4.31 -5.21
CA TRP A 56 -19.69 -3.60 -5.93
C TRP A 56 -19.35 -4.27 -7.26
N ARG A 57 -18.89 -3.47 -8.22
CA ARG A 57 -18.38 -3.96 -9.50
C ARG A 57 -17.00 -4.59 -9.32
N LEU A 58 -16.71 -5.64 -10.07
CA LEU A 58 -15.40 -6.30 -10.10
C LEU A 58 -14.75 -6.15 -11.48
N VAL A 59 -13.52 -5.65 -11.51
CA VAL A 59 -12.70 -5.58 -12.72
C VAL A 59 -11.39 -6.32 -12.48
N ARG A 60 -10.97 -7.13 -13.46
CA ARG A 60 -9.68 -7.83 -13.39
C ARG A 60 -8.59 -6.98 -14.05
N TRP A 61 -7.41 -6.99 -13.46
CA TRP A 61 -6.20 -6.39 -14.04
C TRP A 61 -5.08 -7.42 -14.09
N THR A 62 -4.07 -7.21 -14.94
CA THR A 62 -2.93 -8.14 -15.10
C THR A 62 -1.61 -7.43 -14.84
N TRP A 63 -0.65 -8.14 -14.24
CA TRP A 63 0.74 -7.68 -14.13
C TRP A 63 1.53 -8.14 -15.37
N SER A 64 2.06 -7.19 -16.14
CA SER A 64 2.84 -7.49 -17.35
C SER A 64 3.95 -6.47 -17.54
N GLN A 65 5.13 -6.94 -17.95
CA GLN A 65 6.30 -6.08 -18.24
C GLN A 65 6.71 -5.13 -17.09
N GLY A 66 6.41 -5.48 -15.84
CA GLY A 66 6.71 -4.65 -14.67
C GLY A 66 5.65 -3.59 -14.36
N GLU A 67 4.49 -3.65 -15.03
CA GLU A 67 3.43 -2.66 -14.88
C GLU A 67 2.05 -3.32 -14.66
N MET A 68 1.20 -2.60 -13.92
CA MET A 68 -0.23 -2.87 -13.79
C MET A 68 -0.96 -2.48 -15.06
N GLN A 69 -1.60 -3.46 -15.70
CA GLN A 69 -2.48 -3.23 -16.84
C GLN A 69 -3.92 -3.09 -16.33
N ILE A 70 -4.27 -1.88 -15.89
CA ILE A 70 -5.59 -1.51 -15.42
C ILE A 70 -6.22 -0.55 -16.45
N PRO A 71 -7.40 -0.88 -17.02
CA PRO A 71 -8.12 0.04 -17.91
C PRO A 71 -8.51 1.34 -17.18
N LEU A 72 -8.33 2.52 -17.81
CA LEU A 72 -8.70 3.79 -17.19
C LEU A 72 -10.22 3.94 -16.99
N ASP A 73 -11.01 3.35 -17.88
CA ASP A 73 -12.47 3.26 -17.75
C ASP A 73 -12.93 2.26 -16.67
N ALA A 74 -12.01 1.53 -16.03
CA ALA A 74 -12.33 0.61 -14.94
C ALA A 74 -12.96 1.33 -13.74
N ILE A 75 -12.72 2.62 -13.55
CA ILE A 75 -13.32 3.41 -12.45
C ILE A 75 -14.80 3.68 -12.73
N GLY A 76 -15.16 4.06 -13.96
CA GLY A 76 -16.54 4.37 -14.33
C GLY A 76 -17.12 5.50 -13.47
N ASP A 77 -18.29 5.24 -12.88
CA ASP A 77 -19.03 6.15 -11.98
C ASP A 77 -18.81 5.85 -10.49
N ALA A 78 -17.83 5.02 -10.15
CA ALA A 78 -17.52 4.66 -8.78
C ALA A 78 -17.03 5.89 -7.99
N THR A 79 -17.44 5.98 -6.73
CA THR A 79 -16.89 6.94 -5.76
C THR A 79 -15.67 6.38 -5.04
N HIS A 80 -15.59 5.04 -4.96
CA HIS A 80 -14.59 4.31 -4.18
C HIS A 80 -13.98 3.20 -5.04
N VAL A 81 -12.66 3.15 -5.13
CA VAL A 81 -11.91 2.17 -5.92
C VAL A 81 -11.01 1.39 -4.98
N PHE A 82 -11.12 0.07 -4.96
CA PHE A 82 -10.28 -0.81 -4.15
C PHE A 82 -9.38 -1.66 -5.02
N LEU A 83 -8.10 -1.32 -5.08
CA LEU A 83 -7.08 -2.06 -5.80
C LEU A 83 -6.49 -3.17 -4.91
N LEU A 84 -6.88 -4.41 -5.16
CA LEU A 84 -6.23 -5.56 -4.54
C LEU A 84 -4.99 -5.97 -5.37
N THR A 85 -3.81 -5.80 -4.78
CA THR A 85 -2.53 -6.08 -5.44
C THR A 85 -2.31 -7.59 -5.62
N ASP A 86 -1.37 -7.95 -6.51
CA ASP A 86 -0.92 -9.34 -6.65
C ASP A 86 -0.10 -9.74 -5.42
N GLY A 87 -0.59 -10.73 -4.67
CA GLY A 87 0.03 -11.18 -3.42
C GLY A 87 1.33 -11.98 -3.58
N TRP A 88 1.77 -12.24 -4.81
CA TRP A 88 3.00 -12.98 -5.15
C TRP A 88 4.08 -12.10 -5.76
N VAL A 89 3.76 -10.85 -6.05
CA VAL A 89 4.65 -9.89 -6.70
C VAL A 89 5.23 -8.96 -5.63
N ASN A 90 6.41 -8.42 -5.90
CA ASN A 90 7.07 -7.44 -5.04
C ASN A 90 6.13 -6.22 -4.81
N PRO A 91 5.85 -5.83 -3.56
CA PRO A 91 4.92 -4.74 -3.25
C PRO A 91 5.46 -3.39 -3.71
N VAL A 92 6.78 -3.19 -3.70
CA VAL A 92 7.40 -1.91 -4.09
C VAL A 92 7.29 -1.70 -5.60
N ASP A 93 7.53 -2.74 -6.40
CA ASP A 93 7.32 -2.68 -7.86
C ASP A 93 5.85 -2.32 -8.16
N GLN A 94 4.92 -2.91 -7.42
CA GLN A 94 3.50 -2.63 -7.56
C GLN A 94 3.11 -1.22 -7.15
N ILE A 95 3.71 -0.67 -6.08
CA ILE A 95 3.48 0.71 -5.65
C ILE A 95 4.01 1.73 -6.67
N GLU A 96 5.20 1.52 -7.23
CA GLU A 96 5.75 2.36 -8.30
C GLU A 96 4.82 2.35 -9.53
N SER A 97 4.40 1.15 -9.98
CA SER A 97 3.48 1.05 -11.10
C SER A 97 2.10 1.64 -10.79
N PHE A 98 1.63 1.53 -9.54
CA PHE A 98 0.38 2.12 -9.12
C PHE A 98 0.43 3.65 -9.14
N LYS A 99 1.52 4.28 -8.68
CA LYS A 99 1.70 5.75 -8.76
C LYS A 99 1.50 6.25 -10.19
N ALA A 100 2.19 5.62 -11.15
CA ALA A 100 2.05 5.99 -12.57
C ALA A 100 0.63 5.75 -13.12
N TRP A 101 -0.14 4.81 -12.57
CA TRP A 101 -1.55 4.63 -12.94
C TRP A 101 -2.46 5.67 -12.27
N LEU A 102 -2.25 5.96 -10.98
CA LEU A 102 -3.02 6.91 -10.19
C LEU A 102 -3.05 8.30 -10.85
N GLU A 103 -1.88 8.79 -11.29
CA GLU A 103 -1.73 10.09 -11.99
C GLU A 103 -2.60 10.23 -13.26
N ARG A 104 -2.99 9.11 -13.88
CA ARG A 104 -3.82 9.06 -15.09
C ARG A 104 -5.27 8.66 -14.81
N SER A 105 -5.56 8.21 -13.59
CA SER A 105 -6.83 7.61 -13.21
C SER A 105 -7.94 8.64 -12.98
N GLY A 106 -7.57 9.88 -12.64
CA GLY A 106 -8.50 10.93 -12.24
C GLY A 106 -9.09 10.74 -10.83
N GLY A 107 -8.58 9.79 -10.05
CA GLY A 107 -8.89 9.62 -8.63
C GLY A 107 -7.76 10.08 -7.70
N GLU A 108 -8.06 10.07 -6.40
CA GLU A 108 -7.13 10.47 -5.34
C GLU A 108 -6.81 9.27 -4.45
N LEU A 109 -5.56 9.17 -3.97
CA LEU A 109 -5.20 8.12 -3.02
C LEU A 109 -5.84 8.42 -1.67
N ALA A 110 -6.78 7.58 -1.25
CA ALA A 110 -7.39 7.63 0.06
C ALA A 110 -6.49 6.96 1.10
N ARG A 111 -6.25 5.64 0.96
CA ARG A 111 -5.36 4.90 1.85
C ARG A 111 -4.68 3.71 1.20
N VAL A 112 -3.51 3.37 1.72
CA VAL A 112 -2.84 2.08 1.52
C VAL A 112 -3.05 1.22 2.77
N ILE A 113 -3.60 0.03 2.59
CA ILE A 113 -3.97 -0.91 3.65
C ILE A 113 -3.15 -2.19 3.47
N THR A 114 -2.30 -2.52 4.43
CA THR A 114 -1.57 -3.79 4.43
C THR A 114 -2.27 -4.83 5.30
N ILE A 115 -2.50 -6.02 4.75
CA ILE A 115 -3.04 -7.16 5.49
C ILE A 115 -1.91 -8.16 5.74
N VAL A 116 -1.58 -8.36 7.02
CA VAL A 116 -0.50 -9.24 7.47
C VAL A 116 -1.06 -10.61 7.85
N ASN A 117 -0.52 -11.68 7.27
CA ASN A 117 -0.72 -13.04 7.76
C ASN A 117 0.23 -13.30 8.93
N CYS A 118 -0.23 -13.16 10.17
CA CYS A 118 0.61 -13.29 11.37
C CYS A 118 1.18 -14.70 11.54
N GLN A 119 0.38 -15.75 11.30
CA GLN A 119 0.86 -17.14 11.33
C GLN A 119 2.02 -17.36 10.35
N ALA A 120 1.85 -16.94 9.09
CA ALA A 120 2.89 -17.14 8.08
C ALA A 120 4.15 -16.33 8.40
N ALA A 121 4.00 -15.09 8.86
CA ALA A 121 5.13 -14.23 9.22
C ALA A 121 5.89 -14.71 10.46
N GLU A 122 5.21 -15.36 11.42
CA GLU A 122 5.86 -16.01 12.56
C GLU A 122 6.65 -17.26 12.14
N GLN A 123 6.07 -18.06 11.23
CA GLN A 123 6.68 -19.31 10.76
C GLN A 123 7.83 -19.09 9.75
N HIS A 124 7.72 -18.05 8.92
CA HIS A 124 8.65 -17.75 7.84
C HIS A 124 9.15 -16.32 7.95
N LYS A 125 10.31 -16.16 8.58
CA LYS A 125 10.90 -14.85 8.91
C LYS A 125 11.22 -14.02 7.67
N GLU A 126 11.37 -14.66 6.50
CA GLU A 126 11.57 -14.00 5.21
C GLU A 126 10.37 -13.13 4.78
N LEU A 127 9.18 -13.39 5.33
CA LEU A 127 8.00 -12.55 5.08
C LEU A 127 8.06 -11.24 5.87
N VAL A 128 8.79 -11.17 6.97
CA VAL A 128 8.88 -9.95 7.81
C VAL A 128 9.40 -8.75 7.01
N PRO A 129 10.59 -8.80 6.36
CA PRO A 129 11.07 -7.67 5.54
C PRO A 129 10.17 -7.37 4.34
N TRP A 130 9.44 -8.36 3.82
CA TRP A 130 8.45 -8.14 2.76
C TRP A 130 7.23 -7.35 3.28
N TYR A 131 6.75 -7.66 4.49
CA TYR A 131 5.70 -6.88 5.14
C TYR A 131 6.18 -5.51 5.60
N GLU A 132 7.43 -5.36 6.05
CA GLU A 132 8.02 -4.05 6.35
C GLU A 132 7.98 -3.13 5.13
N ALA A 133 8.28 -3.66 3.94
CA ALA A 133 8.14 -2.93 2.69
C ALA A 133 6.69 -2.52 2.43
N CYS A 134 5.71 -3.40 2.63
CA CYS A 134 4.30 -3.04 2.50
C CYS A 134 3.90 -1.93 3.50
N ILE A 135 4.29 -2.09 4.76
CA ILE A 135 3.89 -1.21 5.87
C ILE A 135 4.49 0.19 5.74
N HIS A 136 5.67 0.33 5.13
CA HIS A 136 6.28 1.63 4.84
C HIS A 136 5.36 2.57 4.04
N PHE A 137 4.64 2.02 3.06
CA PHE A 137 3.68 2.77 2.25
C PHE A 137 2.27 2.80 2.84
N SER A 138 2.02 2.14 3.97
CA SER A 138 0.67 1.89 4.48
C SER A 138 0.20 2.92 5.49
N ASP A 139 -1.08 3.27 5.39
CA ASP A 139 -1.80 4.08 6.38
C ASP A 139 -2.46 3.20 7.46
N VAL A 140 -2.76 1.95 7.12
CA VAL A 140 -3.42 0.97 7.99
C VAL A 140 -2.74 -0.40 7.84
N VAL A 141 -2.55 -1.09 8.97
CA VAL A 141 -2.03 -2.45 9.06
C VAL A 141 -3.04 -3.34 9.78
N LEU A 142 -3.54 -4.34 9.06
CA LEU A 142 -4.51 -5.31 9.55
C LEU A 142 -3.81 -6.63 9.88
N LEU A 143 -3.77 -6.97 11.16
CA LEU A 143 -3.16 -8.18 11.68
C LEU A 143 -4.17 -9.34 11.61
N ALA A 144 -4.09 -10.11 10.52
CA ALA A 144 -4.96 -11.23 10.21
C ALA A 144 -4.31 -12.58 10.51
N ARG A 145 -5.15 -13.63 10.61
CA ARG A 145 -4.71 -15.02 10.86
C ARG A 145 -3.75 -15.09 12.05
N ARG A 146 -4.18 -14.56 13.19
CA ARG A 146 -3.35 -14.47 14.41
C ARG A 146 -3.61 -15.62 15.38
N GLU A 147 -4.45 -16.56 15.01
CA GLU A 147 -4.86 -17.67 15.85
C GLU A 147 -3.65 -18.58 16.10
N GLY A 148 -3.35 -18.88 17.35
CA GLY A 148 -2.17 -19.70 17.70
C GLY A 148 -0.82 -19.00 17.55
N VAL A 149 -0.77 -17.73 17.13
CA VAL A 149 0.46 -16.93 17.10
C VAL A 149 0.82 -16.50 18.52
N ALA A 150 2.10 -16.54 18.87
CA ALA A 150 2.53 -16.12 20.21
C ALA A 150 2.23 -14.63 20.44
N ASN A 151 1.58 -14.29 21.56
CA ASN A 151 1.32 -12.90 21.94
C ASN A 151 2.59 -12.06 21.98
N LYS A 152 3.71 -12.67 22.41
CA LYS A 152 5.02 -11.99 22.39
C LYS A 152 5.43 -11.62 20.96
N TRP A 153 5.25 -12.51 19.99
CA TRP A 153 5.58 -12.22 18.59
C TRP A 153 4.72 -11.06 18.06
N LEU A 154 3.42 -11.05 18.34
CA LEU A 154 2.52 -9.96 17.93
C LEU A 154 2.92 -8.61 18.51
N SER A 155 3.28 -8.58 19.80
CA SER A 155 3.75 -7.37 20.47
C SER A 155 5.09 -6.91 19.92
N ASP A 156 6.05 -7.82 19.75
CA ASP A 156 7.37 -7.52 19.20
C ASP A 156 7.25 -7.01 17.75
N PHE A 157 6.35 -7.60 16.93
CA PHE A 157 6.10 -7.16 15.56
C PHE A 157 5.58 -5.72 15.50
N GLN A 158 4.59 -5.36 16.33
CA GLN A 158 4.08 -3.98 16.41
C GLN A 158 5.12 -3.00 16.96
N ALA A 159 5.87 -3.42 18.00
CA ALA A 159 6.88 -2.58 18.64
C ALA A 159 7.95 -2.10 17.64
N ARG A 160 8.35 -2.95 16.68
CA ARG A 160 9.30 -2.56 15.61
C ARG A 160 8.89 -1.29 14.87
N PHE A 161 7.61 -1.13 14.56
CA PHE A 161 7.09 0.02 13.82
C PHE A 161 6.85 1.22 14.74
N LYS A 162 6.38 0.96 15.97
CA LYS A 162 6.23 1.99 16.99
C LYS A 162 7.55 2.66 17.36
N ASP A 163 8.62 1.88 17.52
CA ASP A 163 9.96 2.36 17.87
C ASP A 163 10.59 3.17 16.74
N GLN A 164 10.14 2.95 15.50
CA GLN A 164 10.48 3.75 14.32
C GLN A 164 9.47 4.88 14.05
N PHE A 165 8.54 5.14 14.98
CA PHE A 165 7.53 6.20 14.90
C PHE A 165 6.59 6.12 13.69
N TYR A 166 6.30 4.91 13.19
CA TYR A 166 5.36 4.74 12.07
C TYR A 166 3.96 5.26 12.46
N PRO A 167 3.36 6.17 11.66
CA PRO A 167 2.08 6.80 11.98
C PRO A 167 0.86 5.90 11.72
N CYS A 168 1.05 4.76 11.07
CA CYS A 168 -0.02 3.90 10.59
C CYS A 168 -0.84 3.25 11.71
N LEU A 169 -2.12 3.01 11.45
CA LEU A 169 -3.03 2.36 12.39
C LEU A 169 -2.85 0.85 12.37
N PHE A 170 -2.63 0.23 13.54
CA PHE A 170 -2.61 -1.22 13.68
C PHE A 170 -3.93 -1.71 14.27
N GLU A 171 -4.62 -2.61 13.56
CA GLU A 171 -5.89 -3.21 14.00
C GLU A 171 -5.87 -4.72 13.84
N PHE A 172 -6.57 -5.41 14.74
CA PHE A 172 -6.72 -6.86 14.66
C PHE A 172 -7.93 -7.24 13.79
N VAL A 173 -7.74 -8.27 12.97
CA VAL A 173 -8.84 -8.91 12.24
C VAL A 173 -9.29 -10.12 13.04
N LYS A 174 -10.61 -10.34 13.09
CA LYS A 174 -11.21 -11.55 13.64
C LYS A 174 -12.17 -12.13 12.62
N GLU A 175 -11.97 -13.40 12.25
CA GLU A 175 -12.87 -14.13 11.33
C GLU A 175 -13.10 -13.38 9.99
N GLY A 176 -12.06 -12.72 9.48
CA GLY A 176 -12.13 -11.95 8.24
C GLY A 176 -12.82 -10.59 8.38
N ARG A 177 -13.15 -10.16 9.60
CA ARG A 177 -13.82 -8.88 9.87
C ARG A 177 -12.96 -7.92 10.67
N VAL A 178 -13.11 -6.63 10.39
CA VAL A 178 -12.52 -5.54 11.15
C VAL A 178 -13.53 -4.98 12.16
N LYS A 179 -13.04 -4.33 13.21
CA LYS A 179 -13.92 -3.81 14.28
C LYS A 179 -14.71 -2.58 13.84
N ASN A 180 -14.11 -1.69 13.05
CA ASN A 180 -14.70 -0.42 12.65
C ASN A 180 -14.30 -0.09 11.19
N PRO A 181 -15.00 -0.66 10.20
CA PRO A 181 -14.69 -0.40 8.79
C PRO A 181 -14.68 1.09 8.40
N PRO A 182 -15.66 1.93 8.79
CA PRO A 182 -15.66 3.35 8.43
C PRO A 182 -14.39 4.10 8.86
N LEU A 183 -13.87 3.83 10.06
CA LEU A 183 -12.62 4.42 10.54
C LEU A 183 -11.42 4.07 9.65
N LEU A 184 -11.40 2.84 9.12
CA LEU A 184 -10.32 2.36 8.26
C LEU A 184 -10.43 2.89 6.83
N LEU A 185 -11.59 3.42 6.44
CA LEU A 185 -11.82 4.03 5.13
C LEU A 185 -11.74 5.56 5.15
N GLU A 186 -11.83 6.22 6.31
CA GLU A 186 -11.67 7.69 6.40
C GLU A 186 -10.35 8.14 5.73
N PRO A 187 -10.34 8.98 4.69
CA PRO A 187 -9.15 9.23 3.85
C PRO A 187 -8.12 10.12 4.57
N GLN A 188 -7.31 9.52 5.43
CA GLN A 188 -6.25 10.19 6.17
C GLN A 188 -4.92 9.49 5.96
N ALA A 189 -3.95 10.22 5.39
CA ALA A 189 -2.57 9.77 5.25
C ALA A 189 -1.94 9.54 6.64
N ARG A 190 -1.38 8.35 6.82
CA ARG A 190 -0.70 7.84 8.02
C ARG A 190 0.44 6.90 7.64
N ARG A 191 1.05 7.12 6.48
CA ARG A 191 2.16 6.36 5.93
C ARG A 191 3.50 7.01 6.27
N MET A 192 4.57 6.23 6.26
CA MET A 192 5.93 6.77 6.40
C MET A 192 6.45 7.38 5.10
N SER A 193 6.09 6.76 3.98
CA SER A 193 6.53 7.20 2.65
C SER A 193 5.81 8.46 2.20
N HIS A 194 6.55 9.47 1.74
CA HIS A 194 5.99 10.68 1.12
C HIS A 194 5.80 10.52 -0.40
N LEU A 195 5.89 9.29 -0.93
CA LEU A 195 5.85 9.02 -2.37
C LEU A 195 4.65 9.63 -3.11
N PHE A 196 3.50 9.71 -2.44
CA PHE A 196 2.23 10.18 -3.01
C PHE A 196 1.91 11.62 -2.65
N ASP A 197 2.76 12.25 -1.84
CA ASP A 197 2.56 13.62 -1.40
C ASP A 197 3.23 14.56 -2.41
N GLU A 198 2.86 15.84 -2.38
CA GLU A 198 3.54 16.84 -3.19
C GLU A 198 5.01 16.92 -2.75
N PRO A 199 5.97 17.08 -3.67
CA PRO A 199 7.37 17.14 -3.30
C PRO A 199 7.62 18.32 -2.35
N ASP A 200 7.94 18.00 -1.10
CA ASP A 200 8.47 18.97 -0.15
C ASP A 200 9.90 19.31 -0.58
N TRP A 201 10.07 20.50 -1.15
CA TRP A 201 11.38 21.00 -1.55
C TRP A 201 12.19 21.36 -0.29
N GLU A 202 13.15 20.52 0.08
CA GLU A 202 14.13 20.89 1.10
C GLU A 202 15.12 21.90 0.52
N ILE A 203 15.02 23.15 0.97
CA ILE A 203 16.07 24.14 0.75
C ILE A 203 17.26 23.67 1.57
N LEU A 204 18.34 23.24 0.93
CA LEU A 204 19.61 22.97 1.61
C LEU A 204 20.03 24.26 2.31
N ASP A 205 20.24 24.19 3.63
CA ASP A 205 20.56 25.34 4.47
C ASP A 205 21.75 26.15 3.90
N GLU A 206 21.59 27.47 3.89
CA GLU A 206 22.57 28.50 3.50
C GLU A 206 23.94 28.38 4.22
N GLU A 207 24.10 27.52 5.23
CA GLU A 207 25.34 27.45 6.03
C GLU A 207 26.53 26.75 5.34
N ASP A 208 26.33 26.10 4.19
CA ASP A 208 27.41 25.62 3.30
C ASP A 208 27.56 26.48 2.02
N LEU A 209 26.77 27.55 1.88
CA LEU A 209 27.03 28.58 0.88
C LEU A 209 28.13 29.49 1.44
N GLU A 210 29.37 29.32 0.98
CA GLU A 210 30.30 30.43 1.01
C GLU A 210 29.56 31.64 0.42
N GLU A 211 29.31 32.66 1.25
CA GLU A 211 28.78 33.95 0.83
C GLU A 211 29.36 34.26 -0.54
N GLY A 212 28.49 34.32 -1.56
CA GLY A 212 28.89 34.31 -2.96
C GLY A 212 30.17 35.09 -3.15
N SER A 213 31.25 34.40 -3.57
CA SER A 213 32.52 35.06 -3.75
C SER A 213 32.31 36.14 -4.81
N GLU A 214 32.20 37.39 -4.38
CA GLU A 214 32.31 38.52 -5.29
C GLU A 214 33.68 38.40 -5.94
N ASP A 215 33.73 37.99 -7.20
CA ASP A 215 34.91 38.27 -8.00
C ASP A 215 35.08 39.80 -8.04
N GLU A 216 36.32 40.28 -8.13
CA GLU A 216 36.75 41.69 -7.96
C GLU A 216 36.00 42.72 -8.87
N GLU A 217 35.04 42.27 -9.69
CA GLU A 217 34.18 43.06 -10.58
C GLU A 217 32.69 43.11 -10.17
N GLY A 218 32.27 42.50 -9.05
CA GLY A 218 30.91 42.65 -8.49
C GLY A 218 29.79 42.04 -9.34
N ARG A 219 30.00 40.85 -9.91
CA ARG A 219 28.94 40.11 -10.63
C ARG A 219 28.35 39.05 -9.72
N GLU A 220 27.02 39.06 -9.57
CA GLU A 220 26.29 37.97 -8.92
C GLU A 220 26.49 36.68 -9.72
N THR A 221 27.23 35.72 -9.18
CA THR A 221 27.22 34.34 -9.70
C THR A 221 25.90 33.70 -9.28
N ASN A 222 24.99 33.55 -10.24
CA ASN A 222 23.74 32.81 -10.06
C ASN A 222 24.08 31.32 -9.95
N GLU A 223 24.54 30.88 -8.78
CA GLU A 223 24.68 29.47 -8.46
C GLU A 223 23.27 28.87 -8.33
N GLU A 224 22.88 28.10 -9.35
CA GLU A 224 21.61 27.38 -9.37
C GLU A 224 21.64 26.34 -8.24
N ILE A 225 20.90 26.59 -7.16
CA ILE A 225 20.73 25.66 -6.05
C ILE A 225 20.06 24.39 -6.59
N GLU A 226 20.82 23.29 -6.66
CA GLU A 226 20.34 21.99 -7.13
C GLU A 226 19.52 21.34 -6.01
N VAL A 227 18.20 21.63 -5.99
CA VAL A 227 17.27 21.04 -5.01
C VAL A 227 16.98 19.59 -5.40
N VAL A 228 17.49 18.63 -4.63
CA VAL A 228 17.25 17.19 -4.83
C VAL A 228 16.29 16.69 -3.77
N ALA A 229 15.07 16.32 -4.17
CA ALA A 229 14.12 15.66 -3.27
C ALA A 229 14.72 14.36 -2.72
N GLU A 230 14.73 14.19 -1.40
CA GLU A 230 15.24 12.95 -0.78
C GLU A 230 14.39 11.76 -1.26
N MET A 231 15.05 10.79 -1.89
CA MET A 231 14.37 9.65 -2.49
C MET A 231 14.00 8.62 -1.43
N ASP A 232 12.76 8.13 -1.48
CA ASP A 232 12.26 7.09 -0.57
C ASP A 232 13.23 5.88 -0.50
N PRO A 233 13.59 5.40 0.70
CA PRO A 233 14.59 4.34 0.87
C PRO A 233 14.27 3.01 0.15
N TYR A 234 12.99 2.74 -0.11
CA TYR A 234 12.56 1.55 -0.86
C TYR A 234 12.60 1.75 -2.37
N LEU A 235 12.69 2.99 -2.84
CA LEU A 235 12.76 3.37 -4.26
C LEU A 235 14.18 3.65 -4.74
N GLU A 236 15.12 3.87 -3.82
CA GLU A 236 16.52 4.11 -4.14
C GLU A 236 17.15 2.95 -4.95
N ARG A 237 17.85 3.31 -6.04
CA ARG A 237 18.51 2.36 -6.95
C ARG A 237 20.01 2.63 -7.06
N ARG A 238 20.79 1.55 -7.10
CA ARG A 238 22.21 1.59 -7.45
C ARG A 238 22.37 1.91 -8.94
N ALA A 239 23.57 2.32 -9.37
CA ALA A 239 23.90 2.60 -10.77
C ALA A 239 23.58 1.45 -11.76
N GLY A 240 23.46 0.20 -11.27
CA GLY A 240 23.03 -0.96 -12.06
C GLY A 240 21.51 -1.20 -12.12
N GLY A 241 20.68 -0.26 -11.66
CA GLY A 241 19.21 -0.32 -11.68
C GLY A 241 18.56 -1.19 -10.59
N ARG A 242 19.36 -1.93 -9.81
CA ARG A 242 18.86 -2.71 -8.66
C ARG A 242 18.57 -1.80 -7.46
N ARG A 243 17.54 -2.13 -6.69
CA ARG A 243 17.23 -1.43 -5.44
C ARG A 243 18.38 -1.53 -4.45
N VAL A 244 18.60 -0.45 -3.70
CA VAL A 244 19.51 -0.45 -2.55
C VAL A 244 18.95 -1.39 -1.47
N LYS A 245 17.67 -1.22 -1.12
CA LYS A 245 16.92 -2.10 -0.22
C LYS A 245 16.24 -3.22 -1.01
N GLU A 246 16.83 -4.42 -0.99
CA GLU A 246 16.30 -5.58 -1.70
C GLU A 246 15.11 -6.21 -0.94
N ILE A 247 14.04 -6.49 -1.65
CA ILE A 247 12.85 -7.16 -1.11
C ILE A 247 12.92 -8.66 -1.43
N PRO A 248 12.72 -9.55 -0.44
CA PRO A 248 12.74 -10.99 -0.70
C PRO A 248 11.65 -11.45 -1.67
N ASP A 249 11.99 -12.41 -2.53
CA ASP A 249 10.99 -13.14 -3.32
C ASP A 249 10.30 -14.18 -2.45
N ILE A 250 9.02 -13.92 -2.13
CA ILE A 250 8.23 -14.75 -1.23
C ILE A 250 7.53 -15.92 -1.92
N ARG A 251 7.64 -16.09 -3.25
CA ARG A 251 6.93 -17.16 -3.98
C ARG A 251 7.28 -18.55 -3.46
N LYS A 252 8.56 -18.76 -3.11
CA LYS A 252 9.03 -20.04 -2.54
C LYS A 252 8.41 -20.31 -1.17
N VAL A 253 8.20 -19.28 -0.37
CA VAL A 253 7.58 -19.38 0.97
C VAL A 253 6.09 -19.65 0.82
N LEU A 254 5.41 -18.88 -0.02
CA LEU A 254 3.98 -19.02 -0.25
C LEU A 254 3.59 -20.38 -0.85
N GLY A 255 4.45 -20.98 -1.69
CA GLY A 255 4.26 -22.33 -2.20
C GLY A 255 4.37 -23.44 -1.13
N GLN A 256 4.88 -23.13 0.06
CA GLN A 256 4.97 -24.06 1.20
C GLN A 256 3.80 -23.91 2.18
N LEU A 257 3.02 -22.83 2.08
CA LEU A 257 1.85 -22.64 2.92
C LEU A 257 0.74 -23.61 2.51
N PRO A 258 -0.07 -24.10 3.46
CA PRO A 258 -1.21 -24.93 3.12
C PRO A 258 -2.13 -24.21 2.12
N PRO A 259 -2.79 -24.95 1.21
CA PRO A 259 -3.73 -24.37 0.26
C PRO A 259 -4.75 -23.49 0.98
N GLN A 260 -5.11 -22.36 0.37
CA GLN A 260 -6.15 -21.47 0.88
C GLN A 260 -7.49 -22.21 0.89
N THR A 261 -7.80 -22.93 1.95
CA THR A 261 -9.16 -23.44 2.19
C THR A 261 -10.03 -22.27 2.62
N GLN A 262 -11.21 -22.18 2.01
CA GLN A 262 -12.24 -21.24 2.45
C GLN A 262 -12.60 -21.57 3.90
N PRO A 263 -12.78 -20.58 4.79
CA PRO A 263 -13.42 -20.84 6.07
C PRO A 263 -14.82 -21.38 5.77
N THR A 264 -15.11 -22.60 6.24
CA THR A 264 -16.44 -23.18 6.19
C THR A 264 -17.41 -22.21 6.88
N PRO A 265 -18.57 -21.89 6.29
CA PRO A 265 -19.59 -21.14 7.00
C PRO A 265 -19.91 -21.90 8.29
N ALA A 266 -19.85 -21.21 9.44
CA ALA A 266 -20.38 -21.76 10.67
C ALA A 266 -21.88 -21.99 10.47
N GLU A 267 -22.34 -23.23 10.68
CA GLU A 267 -23.76 -23.61 10.71
C GLU A 267 -24.50 -22.94 11.87
#